data_AF-A0A063Y4W9-F1
#
_entry.id   AF-A0A063Y4W9-F1
#
_cell.length_a   1.000
_cell.length_b   1.000
_cell.length_c   1.000
_cell.angle_alpha   90.00
_cell.angle_beta   90.00
_cell.angle_gamma   90.00
#
_symmetry.space_group_name_H-M   'P 1'
#
loop_
_entity.id
_entity.type
_entity.pdbx_description
1 polymer ?
#
loop_
_entity_poly.entity_id
_entity_poly.type
_entity_poly.pdbx_seq_one_letter_code
_entity_poly.pdbx_strand_id
1 'polypeptide(L)' 'MFYHLLPNNEYILPAGLFQDQAFHLASEIFIDEKPDYYELKNKTHKMTGQEVFDLFRNK' A
#
# COMPACT_ATOMS: atom_id res chain seq x y z
N MET A 1 -1.81 -2.08 -11.43
CA MET A 1 -0.73 -3.01 -11.07
C MET A 1 -1.33 -4.26 -10.43
N PHE A 2 -0.85 -5.45 -10.77
CA PHE A 2 -1.21 -6.73 -10.13
C PHE A 2 0.07 -7.27 -9.50
N TYR A 3 0.09 -7.47 -8.19
CA TYR A 3 1.28 -7.88 -7.45
C TYR A 3 0.92 -8.98 -6.45
N HIS A 4 1.75 -10.03 -6.39
CA HIS A 4 1.53 -11.23 -5.58
C HIS A 4 2.72 -11.46 -4.64
N LEU A 5 2.57 -11.01 -3.39
CA LEU A 5 3.50 -11.32 -2.29
C LEU A 5 3.24 -12.75 -1.79
N LEU A 6 4.31 -13.50 -1.54
CA LEU A 6 4.20 -14.79 -0.85
C LEU A 6 3.69 -14.54 0.58
N PRO A 7 2.64 -15.25 1.02
CA PRO A 7 1.89 -14.85 2.20
C PRO A 7 2.62 -15.21 3.49
N ASN A 8 2.98 -14.19 4.27
CA ASN A 8 3.29 -14.31 5.70
C ASN A 8 1.99 -14.33 6.54
N ASN A 9 1.01 -15.13 6.13
CA ASN A 9 -0.33 -15.19 6.75
C ASN A 9 -1.10 -13.85 6.76
N GLU A 10 -0.71 -12.90 5.90
CA GLU A 10 -1.37 -11.61 5.72
C GLU A 10 -2.40 -11.66 4.57
N TYR A 11 -3.50 -10.93 4.70
CA TYR A 11 -4.60 -10.87 3.72
C TYR A 11 -4.73 -9.48 3.13
N ILE A 12 -4.74 -9.38 1.80
CA ILE A 12 -4.98 -8.14 1.06
C ILE A 12 -6.41 -8.17 0.55
N LEU A 13 -7.26 -7.29 1.09
CA LEU A 13 -8.67 -7.21 0.74
C LEU A 13 -9.00 -5.80 0.20
N PRO A 14 -9.84 -5.68 -0.83
CA PRO A 14 -10.26 -4.37 -1.33
C PRO A 14 -11.12 -3.68 -0.27
N ALA A 15 -10.88 -2.38 -0.03
CA ALA A 15 -11.65 -1.60 0.95
C ALA A 15 -13.16 -1.61 0.65
N GLY A 16 -13.55 -1.65 -0.64
CA GLY A 16 -14.95 -1.73 -1.06
C GLY A 16 -15.70 -3.01 -0.63
N LEU A 17 -15.00 -4.03 -0.11
CA LEU A 17 -15.64 -5.19 0.51
C LEU A 17 -16.39 -4.81 1.80
N PHE A 18 -16.00 -3.73 2.46
CA PHE A 18 -16.57 -3.26 3.72
C PHE A 18 -17.40 -2.00 3.47
N GLN A 19 -18.74 -2.12 3.54
CA GLN A 19 -19.66 -1.04 3.16
C GLN A 19 -19.82 0.03 4.24
N ASP A 20 -19.86 -0.37 5.52
CA ASP A 20 -20.18 0.53 6.65
C ASP A 20 -18.97 0.88 7.53
N GLN A 21 -17.75 0.70 7.00
CA GLN A 21 -16.51 0.93 7.75
C GLN A 21 -15.84 2.23 7.32
N ALA A 22 -15.50 3.07 8.29
CA ALA A 22 -14.61 4.20 8.06
C ALA A 22 -13.16 3.73 7.98
N PHE A 23 -12.47 4.13 6.91
CA PHE A 23 -11.05 3.87 6.72
C PHE A 23 -10.25 5.17 6.73
N HIS A 24 -9.03 5.09 7.26
CA HIS A 24 -8.04 6.15 7.13
C HIS A 24 -6.89 5.63 6.28
N LEU A 25 -6.42 6.47 5.34
CA LEU A 25 -5.27 6.14 4.51
C LEU A 25 -4.01 6.19 5.39
N ALA A 26 -3.49 5.03 5.76
CA ALA A 26 -2.33 4.92 6.64
C ALA A 26 -1.00 5.06 5.89
N SER A 27 -0.90 4.45 4.70
CA SER A 27 0.32 4.40 3.92
C SER A 27 0.06 4.40 2.41
N GLU A 28 1.02 4.93 1.67
CA GLU A 28 1.11 4.86 0.21
C GLU A 28 2.38 4.08 -0.14
N ILE A 29 2.25 3.02 -0.94
CA ILE A 29 3.36 2.14 -1.33
C ILE A 29 3.58 2.21 -2.84
N PHE A 30 4.79 1.86 -3.30
CA PHE A 30 5.21 2.00 -4.70
C PHE A 30 5.08 3.44 -5.22
N ILE A 31 5.42 4.42 -4.37
CA ILE A 31 5.31 5.83 -4.74
C ILE A 31 6.24 6.25 -5.88
N ASP A 32 7.25 5.45 -6.18
CA ASP A 32 8.19 5.58 -7.31
C ASP A 32 7.57 5.18 -8.66
N GLU A 33 6.52 4.36 -8.67
CA GLU A 33 5.73 4.07 -9.87
C GLU A 33 4.56 5.05 -10.07
N LYS A 34 4.32 5.93 -9.09
CA LYS A 34 3.25 6.92 -9.12
C LYS A 34 3.59 8.02 -10.13
N PRO A 35 2.69 8.37 -11.06
CA PRO A 35 2.89 9.52 -11.93
C PRO A 35 3.14 10.84 -11.16
N ASP A 36 4.01 11.69 -11.70
CA ASP A 36 4.44 12.94 -11.04
C ASP A 36 3.38 14.04 -11.04
N TYR A 37 2.37 13.95 -11.91
CA TYR A 37 1.36 15.00 -12.09
C TYR A 37 0.30 15.05 -10.98
N TYR A 38 0.35 14.16 -9.98
CA TYR A 38 -0.55 14.22 -8.82
C TYR A 38 0.14 13.81 -7.54
N GLU A 39 -0.36 14.31 -6.42
CA GLU A 39 0.03 13.87 -5.09
C GLU A 39 -1.21 13.86 -4.18
N LEU A 40 -1.32 12.86 -3.31
CA LEU A 40 -2.36 12.87 -2.29
C LEU A 40 -2.00 13.88 -1.20
N LYS A 41 -2.96 14.73 -0.81
CA LYS A 41 -2.76 15.79 0.19
C LYS A 41 -2.54 15.24 1.61
N ASN A 42 -2.95 14.01 1.89
CA ASN A 42 -2.84 13.41 3.21
C ASN A 42 -1.37 13.19 3.58
N LYS A 43 -1.01 13.50 4.83
CA LYS A 43 0.30 13.11 5.37
C LYS A 43 0.24 11.64 5.77
N THR A 44 0.80 10.78 4.94
CA THR A 44 0.82 9.32 5.10
C THR A 44 2.26 8.82 5.11
N HIS A 45 2.46 7.58 5.58
CA HIS A 45 3.76 6.94 5.41
C HIS A 45 3.93 6.53 3.94
N LYS A 46 4.97 7.03 3.28
CA LYS A 46 5.26 6.77 1.87
C LYS A 46 6.43 5.81 1.74
N MET A 47 6.27 4.79 0.91
CA MET A 47 7.30 3.79 0.65
C MET A 47 7.46 3.54 -0.84
N THR A 48 8.72 3.44 -1.28
CA THR A 48 9.11 2.95 -2.60
C THR A 48 8.85 1.45 -2.72
N GLY A 49 8.82 0.92 -3.94
CA GLY A 49 8.75 -0.52 -4.16
C GLY A 49 9.84 -1.27 -3.40
N GLN A 50 11.09 -0.79 -3.45
CA GLN A 50 12.23 -1.40 -2.76
C GLN A 50 12.02 -1.50 -1.24
N GLU A 51 11.57 -0.41 -0.59
CA GLU A 51 11.29 -0.41 0.86
C GLU A 51 10.18 -1.39 1.24
N VAL A 52 9.17 -1.55 0.37
CA VAL A 52 8.10 -2.54 0.56
C VAL A 52 8.69 -3.96 0.50
N PHE A 53 9.48 -4.29 -0.52
CA PHE A 53 10.10 -5.61 -0.63
C PHE A 53 10.98 -5.94 0.60
N ASP A 54 11.75 -4.97 1.08
CA ASP A 54 12.61 -5.18 2.25
C ASP A 54 11.80 -5.39 3.55
N LEU A 55 10.67 -4.70 3.70
CA LEU A 55 9.74 -4.89 4.82
C LEU A 55 9.14 -6.31 4.83
N PHE A 56 8.73 -6.82 3.66
CA PHE A 56 8.16 -8.16 3.53
C PHE A 56 9.19 -9.29 3.59
N ARG A 57 10.44 -9.01 3.22
CA ARG A 57 11.53 -9.99 3.27
C ARG A 57 11.98 -10.33 4.69
N ASN A 58 11.86 -9.37 5.61
CA ASN A 58 12.33 -9.51 6.99
C ASN A 58 11.20 -9.79 8.01
N LYS A 59 9.97 -9.95 7.54
CA LYS A 59 8.84 -10.48 8.34
C LYS A 59 8.72 -11.99 8.15
#